data_AF-A0A1F9S954-F1
#
_entry.id   AF-A0A1F9S954-F1
#
_cell.length_a   1.000
_cell.length_b   1.000
_cell.length_c   1.000
_cell.angle_alpha   90.00
_cell.angle_beta   90.00
_cell.angle_gamma   90.00
#
_symmetry.space_group_name_H-M   'P 1'
#
loop_
_entity.id
_entity.type
_entity.pdbx_description
1 polymer ?
#
loop_
_entity_poly.entity_id
_entity_poly.type
_entity_poly.pdbx_seq_one_letter_code
_entity_poly.pdbx_strand_id
1 'polypeptide(L)'
;MLKSFLILFSLVTFLSPFAAAQALSPSDLQALNAAAVQAIDLNIPELPADKKWGVSYVLTGALTIREDRVFLNTPDGRVFELDLSVRRARKFDGQSVKVEAKAKQADDMSVLKVDGITEYDASAEIKLPPYLAKRRPAKLINEAPGALTVGNVRWLYGQTPAADSFDWATATIKPELVKEVYFVKKPFAPEWIAAHSLLAFTFEKGGLTDANGNESTALVLTIEAFLREGQIYDLKAGLKKNFGIVWLLTSWEDYVTRTVQTDKARLIPYKVEQLSQAQKADMVRQAVRLADVNREGEYYHTITNNCTNNLLIVINRVLPENRRIRMWTIPYLAYNVRATMPVMVPGYLQGKGLLGPELGVINETNYRNPLP
;
A
#
# COMPACT_ATOMS: atom_id res chain seq x y z
N MET A 1 -53.47 12.86 -51.16
CA MET A 1 -54.56 12.75 -50.16
C MET A 1 -54.15 11.60 -49.25
N LEU A 2 -53.82 11.73 -47.96
CA LEU A 2 -54.30 12.60 -46.89
C LEU A 2 -53.11 12.89 -45.93
N LYS A 3 -53.16 14.04 -45.25
CA LYS A 3 -52.16 14.57 -44.31
C LYS A 3 -52.32 13.97 -42.90
N SER A 4 -51.31 14.27 -42.07
CA SER A 4 -51.29 14.37 -40.59
C SER A 4 -50.60 13.17 -39.89
N PHE A 5 -49.72 13.30 -38.89
CA PHE A 5 -49.11 14.43 -38.15
C PHE A 5 -48.01 13.80 -37.25
N LEU A 6 -46.91 14.53 -36.99
CA LEU A 6 -46.13 14.50 -35.72
C LEU A 6 -45.31 13.22 -35.40
N ILE A 7 -44.08 13.19 -34.88
CA ILE A 7 -43.31 14.04 -33.94
C ILE A 7 -41.80 13.90 -34.25
N LEU A 8 -41.10 15.03 -34.16
CA LEU A 8 -39.63 15.14 -34.10
C LEU A 8 -39.08 14.42 -32.86
N PHE A 9 -38.09 13.54 -33.04
CA PHE A 9 -37.11 13.25 -31.98
C PHE A 9 -35.70 13.37 -32.55
N SER A 10 -35.09 14.52 -32.31
CA SER A 10 -33.65 14.70 -32.42
C SER A 10 -32.99 13.86 -31.34
N LEU A 11 -32.35 12.76 -31.72
CA LEU A 11 -31.47 12.02 -30.82
C LEU A 11 -30.15 12.78 -30.75
N VAL A 12 -30.06 13.73 -29.82
CA VAL A 12 -28.78 14.33 -29.42
C VAL A 12 -27.99 13.24 -28.70
N THR A 13 -26.95 12.72 -29.35
CA THR A 13 -25.93 11.89 -28.73
C THR A 13 -25.16 12.73 -27.71
N PHE A 14 -25.52 12.61 -26.43
CA PHE A 14 -24.65 13.03 -25.33
C PHE A 14 -23.50 12.01 -25.21
N LEU A 15 -22.42 12.27 -25.94
CA LEU A 15 -21.10 11.78 -25.57
C LEU A 15 -20.58 12.70 -24.46
N SER A 16 -20.89 12.37 -23.21
CA SER A 16 -20.17 12.96 -22.08
C SER A 16 -18.77 12.33 -22.05
N PRO A 17 -17.68 13.12 -22.09
CA PRO A 17 -16.36 12.58 -21.85
C PRO A 17 -16.30 12.12 -20.39
N PHE A 18 -15.80 10.90 -20.17
CA PHE A 18 -15.40 10.44 -18.85
C PHE A 18 -14.47 11.49 -18.23
N ALA A 19 -14.90 12.07 -17.11
CA ALA A 19 -14.09 13.00 -16.34
C ALA A 19 -12.85 12.25 -15.85
N ALA A 20 -11.71 12.54 -16.47
CA ALA A 20 -10.42 12.28 -15.85
C ALA A 20 -10.41 13.01 -14.50
N ALA A 21 -9.97 12.33 -13.43
CA ALA A 21 -9.69 12.99 -12.17
C ALA A 21 -8.60 14.04 -12.42
N GLN A 22 -9.01 15.29 -12.60
CA GLN A 22 -8.11 16.42 -12.69
C GLN A 22 -7.54 16.65 -11.29
N ALA A 23 -6.21 16.59 -11.17
CA ALA A 23 -5.54 17.06 -9.96
C ALA A 23 -5.86 18.55 -9.78
N LEU A 24 -6.36 18.92 -8.60
CA LEU A 24 -6.63 20.32 -8.23
C LEU A 24 -5.32 21.12 -8.34
N SER A 25 -5.38 22.26 -9.03
CA SER A 25 -4.24 23.17 -9.11
C SER A 25 -4.03 23.89 -7.77
N PRO A 26 -2.82 24.40 -7.48
CA PRO A 26 -2.57 25.21 -6.27
C PRO A 26 -3.50 26.42 -6.12
N SER A 27 -4.04 26.96 -7.23
CA SER A 27 -5.07 28.00 -7.24
C SER A 27 -6.47 27.48 -6.89
N ASP A 28 -6.80 26.23 -7.21
CA ASP A 28 -8.08 25.62 -6.84
C ASP A 28 -8.14 25.32 -5.33
N LEU A 29 -6.98 25.09 -4.70
CA LEU A 29 -6.85 24.97 -3.24
C LEU A 29 -7.17 26.29 -2.52
N GLN A 30 -6.99 27.44 -3.17
CA GLN A 30 -7.37 28.75 -2.62
C GLN A 30 -8.87 29.05 -2.77
N ALA A 31 -9.58 28.31 -3.63
CA ALA A 31 -11.00 28.55 -3.96
C ALA A 31 -11.99 27.66 -3.18
N LEU A 32 -11.53 26.66 -2.43
CA LEU A 32 -12.35 25.78 -1.59
C LEU A 32 -12.87 26.55 -0.36
N ASN A 33 -14.14 26.96 -0.37
CA ASN A 33 -14.76 27.60 0.79
C ASN A 33 -15.37 26.56 1.76
N ALA A 34 -15.39 26.91 3.05
CA ALA A 34 -15.81 26.04 4.14
C ALA A 34 -17.29 25.59 4.10
N ALA A 35 -18.13 26.20 3.26
CA ALA A 35 -19.56 25.90 3.21
C ALA A 35 -19.89 24.58 2.47
N ALA A 36 -19.02 24.12 1.57
CA ALA A 36 -19.26 22.90 0.79
C ALA A 36 -19.03 21.59 1.57
N VAL A 37 -18.29 21.64 2.68
CA VAL A 37 -17.84 20.46 3.45
C VAL A 37 -18.74 20.16 4.66
N GLN A 38 -19.65 21.07 5.01
CA GLN A 38 -20.52 20.97 6.19
C GLN A 38 -21.59 19.86 6.10
N ALA A 39 -21.75 19.19 4.96
CA ALA A 39 -22.84 18.24 4.71
C ALA A 39 -22.51 16.76 5.04
N ILE A 40 -21.34 16.45 5.58
CA ILE A 40 -20.90 15.06 5.80
C ILE A 40 -20.69 14.82 7.29
N ASP A 41 -21.66 14.13 7.90
CA ASP A 41 -21.68 13.75 9.31
C ASP A 41 -21.10 12.33 9.46
N LEU A 42 -19.94 12.20 10.09
CA LEU A 42 -19.29 10.91 10.35
C LEU A 42 -18.99 10.76 11.83
N ASN A 43 -19.69 9.82 12.45
CA ASN A 43 -19.56 9.47 13.86
C ASN A 43 -18.28 8.64 14.08
N ILE A 44 -17.27 9.21 14.76
CA ILE A 44 -15.99 8.54 15.06
C ILE A 44 -15.90 8.26 16.57
N PRO A 45 -15.82 6.99 17.00
CA PRO A 45 -15.70 6.64 18.43
C PRO A 45 -14.37 7.09 19.05
N GLU A 46 -14.42 7.56 20.31
CA GLU A 46 -13.24 7.94 21.10
C GLU A 46 -12.39 6.73 21.51
N LEU A 47 -11.05 6.87 21.44
CA LEU A 47 -10.08 5.84 21.82
C LEU A 47 -9.11 6.30 22.92
N PRO A 48 -8.61 5.39 23.80
CA PRO A 48 -7.92 5.74 25.04
C PRO A 48 -6.50 6.29 24.86
N ALA A 49 -6.08 7.13 25.81
CA ALA A 49 -4.79 7.81 25.85
C ALA A 49 -3.68 6.93 26.45
N ASP A 50 -2.79 6.39 25.59
CA ASP A 50 -1.37 6.07 25.87
C ASP A 50 -0.69 5.61 24.57
N LYS A 51 0.00 6.56 23.88
CA LYS A 51 0.27 6.47 22.42
C LYS A 51 1.77 6.33 22.09
N LYS A 52 2.18 5.26 21.39
CA LYS A 52 3.45 5.23 20.63
C LYS A 52 3.22 4.83 19.17
N TRP A 53 3.94 5.53 18.29
CA TRP A 53 3.60 5.70 16.89
C TRP A 53 4.73 5.16 16.00
N GLY A 54 4.42 4.22 15.10
CA GLY A 54 5.43 3.46 14.35
C GLY A 54 5.71 3.96 12.93
N VAL A 55 4.79 4.70 12.34
CA VAL A 55 4.84 5.11 10.93
C VAL A 55 4.98 6.62 10.86
N SER A 56 6.03 7.10 10.19
CA SER A 56 6.29 8.54 10.09
C SER A 56 5.64 9.13 8.86
N TYR A 57 5.08 10.33 9.03
CA TYR A 57 4.47 11.13 7.99
C TYR A 57 5.09 12.53 7.93
N VAL A 58 5.18 13.06 6.71
CA VAL A 58 5.32 14.49 6.44
C VAL A 58 4.23 14.85 5.44
N LEU A 59 3.28 15.66 5.88
CA LEU A 59 2.09 16.02 5.12
C LEU A 59 2.00 17.53 4.98
N THR A 60 1.40 17.97 3.88
CA THR A 60 0.98 19.36 3.69
C THR A 60 -0.53 19.39 3.57
N GLY A 61 -1.16 20.45 4.09
CA GLY A 61 -2.60 20.58 4.03
C GLY A 61 -3.12 21.80 4.79
N ALA A 62 -4.42 22.04 4.72
CA ALA A 62 -5.09 23.07 5.48
C ALA A 62 -5.49 22.55 6.87
N LEU A 63 -5.07 23.25 7.91
CA LEU A 63 -5.46 22.93 9.28
C LEU A 63 -6.83 23.52 9.58
N THR A 64 -7.72 22.74 10.19
CA THR A 64 -9.03 23.21 10.66
C THR A 64 -9.32 22.69 12.06
N ILE A 65 -9.94 23.52 12.90
CA ILE A 65 -10.45 23.12 14.22
C ILE A 65 -11.98 22.99 14.17
N ARG A 66 -12.52 21.85 14.63
CA ARG A 66 -13.98 21.60 14.72
C ARG A 66 -14.28 20.85 16.00
N GLU A 67 -15.25 21.33 16.78
CA GLU A 67 -15.70 20.64 18.01
C GLU A 67 -14.54 20.23 18.94
N ASP A 68 -13.61 21.16 19.16
CA ASP A 68 -12.38 20.95 19.94
C ASP A 68 -11.42 19.84 19.43
N ARG A 69 -11.61 19.37 18.20
CA ARG A 69 -10.71 18.46 17.48
C ARG A 69 -9.99 19.18 16.37
N VAL A 70 -8.79 18.68 16.03
CA VAL A 70 -7.90 19.29 15.05
C VAL A 70 -7.78 18.36 13.85
N PHE A 71 -7.97 18.90 12.65
CA PHE A 71 -7.92 18.14 11.41
C PHE A 71 -6.93 18.75 10.42
N LEU A 72 -6.26 17.89 9.66
CA LEU A 72 -5.48 18.25 8.48
C LEU A 72 -6.21 17.76 7.24
N ASN A 73 -6.54 18.68 6.33
CA ASN A 73 -7.14 18.38 5.04
C ASN A 73 -6.06 18.49 3.97
N THR A 74 -5.69 17.38 3.36
CA THR A 74 -4.60 17.33 2.37
C THR A 74 -5.11 17.63 0.96
N PRO A 75 -4.25 18.11 0.04
CA PRO A 75 -4.65 18.42 -1.34
C PRO A 75 -5.24 17.25 -2.13
N ASP A 76 -4.88 16.02 -1.76
CA ASP A 76 -5.38 14.78 -2.36
C ASP A 76 -6.70 14.28 -1.72
N GLY A 77 -7.34 15.13 -0.89
CA GLY A 77 -8.67 14.88 -0.33
C GLY A 77 -8.69 14.01 0.93
N ARG A 78 -7.53 13.58 1.45
CA ARG A 78 -7.48 12.87 2.73
C ARG A 78 -7.71 13.85 3.88
N VAL A 79 -8.34 13.35 4.94
CA VAL A 79 -8.55 14.09 6.19
C VAL A 79 -7.96 13.27 7.32
N PHE A 80 -7.06 13.89 8.09
CA PHE A 80 -6.43 13.27 9.25
C PHE A 80 -6.83 14.01 10.50
N GLU A 81 -7.33 13.30 11.51
CA GLU A 81 -7.38 13.85 12.86
C GLU A 81 -5.97 13.95 13.42
N LEU A 82 -5.66 15.08 14.05
CA LEU A 82 -4.36 15.34 14.65
C LEU A 82 -4.47 15.30 16.15
N ASP A 83 -3.62 14.49 16.77
CA ASP A 83 -3.32 14.58 18.20
C ASP A 83 -2.42 15.81 18.43
N LEU A 84 -3.07 16.97 18.44
CA LEU A 84 -2.51 18.31 18.59
C LEU A 84 -3.44 19.12 19.50
N SER A 85 -2.90 19.80 20.52
CA SER A 85 -3.75 20.61 21.40
C SER A 85 -4.38 21.77 20.64
N VAL A 86 -5.67 22.04 20.91
CA VAL A 86 -6.42 23.17 20.32
C VAL A 86 -5.68 24.49 20.51
N ARG A 87 -5.07 24.71 21.68
CA ARG A 87 -4.27 25.92 21.95
C ARG A 87 -3.10 26.10 20.97
N ARG A 88 -2.39 25.02 20.61
CA ARG A 88 -1.30 25.07 19.63
C ARG A 88 -1.85 25.21 18.21
N ALA A 89 -2.95 24.51 17.90
CA ALA A 89 -3.63 24.52 16.61
C ALA A 89 -4.18 25.91 16.23
N ARG A 90 -4.73 26.68 17.18
CA ARG A 90 -5.34 28.01 16.93
C ARG A 90 -4.44 29.00 16.20
N LYS A 91 -3.12 28.85 16.29
CA LYS A 91 -2.15 29.71 15.58
C LYS A 91 -2.14 29.50 14.07
N PHE A 92 -2.63 28.33 13.64
CA PHE A 92 -2.59 27.85 12.26
C PHE A 92 -3.98 27.52 11.71
N ASP A 93 -5.04 27.82 12.46
CA ASP A 93 -6.41 27.49 12.05
C ASP A 93 -6.77 28.24 10.76
N GLY A 94 -7.25 27.50 9.75
CA GLY A 94 -7.51 28.00 8.41
C GLY A 94 -6.26 28.21 7.54
N GLN A 95 -5.06 27.92 8.04
CA GLN A 95 -3.81 28.10 7.30
C GLN A 95 -3.31 26.80 6.67
N SER A 96 -2.55 26.95 5.58
CA SER A 96 -1.75 25.88 5.01
C SER A 96 -0.53 25.60 5.87
N VAL A 97 -0.37 24.34 6.26
CA VAL A 97 0.70 23.90 7.15
C VAL A 97 1.44 22.70 6.60
N LYS A 98 2.70 22.57 7.03
CA LYS A 98 3.48 21.34 6.93
C LYS A 98 3.48 20.67 8.29
N VAL A 99 3.01 19.43 8.32
CA VAL A 99 2.87 18.63 9.54
C VAL A 99 3.84 17.45 9.47
N GLU A 100 4.75 17.39 10.44
CA GLU A 100 5.48 16.17 10.75
C GLU A 100 4.70 15.41 11.81
N ALA A 101 4.27 14.19 11.47
CA ALA A 101 3.46 13.41 12.37
C ALA A 101 3.82 11.93 12.33
N LYS A 102 3.17 11.15 13.19
CA LYS A 102 3.27 9.70 13.19
C LYS A 102 1.89 9.07 13.30
N ALA A 103 1.68 8.00 12.54
CA ALA A 103 0.53 7.09 12.65
C ALA A 103 0.91 5.89 13.53
N LYS A 104 -0.09 5.25 14.13
CA LYS A 104 0.13 4.17 15.10
C LYS A 104 0.73 2.95 14.40
N GLN A 105 0.16 2.62 13.25
CA GLN A 105 0.57 1.53 12.37
C GLN A 105 0.18 1.86 10.92
N ALA A 106 0.70 1.13 9.93
CA ALA A 106 0.45 1.42 8.51
C ALA A 106 -1.01 1.19 8.06
N ASP A 107 -1.80 0.54 8.91
CA ASP A 107 -3.23 0.26 8.74
C ASP A 107 -4.10 0.92 9.83
N ASP A 108 -3.52 1.81 10.64
CA ASP A 108 -4.18 2.59 11.70
C ASP A 108 -3.69 4.05 11.63
N MET A 109 -4.35 4.81 10.74
CA MET A 109 -4.04 6.22 10.42
C MET A 109 -5.18 7.17 10.83
N SER A 110 -6.12 6.69 11.65
CA SER A 110 -7.30 7.44 12.07
C SER A 110 -6.93 8.74 12.78
N VAL A 111 -5.89 8.70 13.60
CA VAL A 111 -5.30 9.84 14.30
C VAL A 111 -3.81 9.88 13.99
N LEU A 112 -3.23 11.07 13.84
CA LEU A 112 -1.80 11.30 13.68
C LEU A 112 -1.26 12.14 14.85
N LYS A 113 -0.20 11.67 15.54
CA LYS A 113 0.50 12.53 16.51
C LYS A 113 1.42 13.49 15.82
N VAL A 114 1.20 14.77 16.09
CA VAL A 114 2.00 15.87 15.56
C VAL A 114 3.28 16.01 16.38
N ASP A 115 4.41 15.70 15.75
CA ASP A 115 5.75 15.98 16.27
C ASP A 115 6.16 17.43 15.92
N GLY A 116 5.79 17.91 14.73
CA GLY A 116 6.14 19.24 14.22
C GLY A 116 5.03 19.83 13.36
N ILE A 117 4.84 21.15 13.44
CA ILE A 117 3.93 21.90 12.59
C ILE A 117 4.54 23.26 12.31
N THR A 118 4.53 23.65 11.05
CA THR A 118 4.96 24.97 10.57
C THR A 118 3.98 25.45 9.52
N GLU A 119 3.93 26.77 9.30
CA GLU A 119 3.29 27.31 8.10
C GLU A 119 3.97 26.72 6.86
N TYR A 120 3.18 26.48 5.81
CA TYR A 120 3.68 25.94 4.55
C TYR A 120 3.64 27.02 3.47
N ASP A 121 4.81 27.26 2.89
CA ASP A 121 5.01 28.15 1.75
C ASP A 121 5.34 27.32 0.51
N ALA A 122 4.41 27.31 -0.45
CA ALA A 122 4.55 26.58 -1.71
C ALA A 122 5.69 27.11 -2.58
N SER A 123 6.08 28.39 -2.44
CA SER A 123 7.17 28.99 -3.23
C SER A 123 8.54 28.43 -2.84
N ALA A 124 8.66 27.89 -1.63
CA ALA A 124 9.87 27.26 -1.11
C ALA A 124 9.92 25.74 -1.36
N GLU A 125 8.93 25.16 -2.06
CA GLU A 125 8.88 23.72 -2.27
C GLU A 125 9.90 23.26 -3.32
N ILE A 126 10.76 22.33 -2.91
CA ILE A 126 11.76 21.73 -3.79
C ILE A 126 11.07 20.63 -4.61
N LYS A 127 11.04 20.80 -5.93
CA LYS A 127 10.60 19.76 -6.86
C LYS A 127 11.59 18.58 -6.81
N LEU A 128 11.14 17.48 -6.24
CA LEU A 128 11.93 16.25 -6.16
C LEU A 128 11.91 15.50 -7.51
N PRO A 129 12.96 14.72 -7.84
CA PRO A 129 12.95 13.82 -9.00
C PRO A 129 11.76 12.85 -8.95
N PRO A 130 11.26 12.38 -10.10
CA PRO A 130 10.16 11.43 -10.12
C PRO A 130 10.54 10.10 -9.45
N TYR A 131 9.53 9.33 -9.05
CA TYR A 131 9.74 7.98 -8.54
C TYR A 131 10.19 7.02 -9.65
N LEU A 132 10.98 6.01 -9.28
CA LEU A 132 11.42 4.98 -10.23
C LEU A 132 10.23 4.27 -10.88
N ALA A 133 10.21 4.22 -12.22
CA ALA A 133 9.11 3.67 -13.01
C ALA A 133 8.75 2.21 -12.68
N LYS A 134 9.67 1.46 -12.06
CA LYS A 134 9.45 0.08 -11.61
C LYS A 134 8.45 -0.07 -10.48
N ARG A 135 8.07 1.03 -9.81
CA ARG A 135 7.15 1.06 -8.67
C ARG A 135 5.98 1.97 -8.98
N ARG A 136 4.78 1.43 -8.89
CA ARG A 136 3.53 2.19 -8.93
C ARG A 136 2.61 1.66 -7.84
N PRO A 137 1.96 2.54 -7.06
CA PRO A 137 0.91 2.11 -6.14
C PRO A 137 -0.20 1.39 -6.90
N ALA A 138 -0.71 0.30 -6.33
CA ALA A 138 -1.87 -0.38 -6.87
C ALA A 138 -3.09 0.56 -6.82
N LYS A 139 -4.08 0.31 -7.69
CA LYS A 139 -5.33 1.07 -7.68
C LYS A 139 -6.52 0.12 -7.73
N LEU A 140 -7.28 0.00 -6.65
CA LEU A 140 -8.52 -0.75 -6.62
C LEU A 140 -9.58 0.03 -7.41
N ILE A 141 -9.91 -0.47 -8.60
CA ILE A 141 -10.87 0.17 -9.52
C ILE A 141 -12.30 -0.24 -9.15
N ASN A 142 -12.49 -1.52 -8.84
CA ASN A 142 -13.78 -2.07 -8.46
C ASN A 142 -13.60 -3.22 -7.46
N GLU A 143 -14.46 -3.26 -6.45
CA GLU A 143 -14.54 -4.35 -5.50
C GLU A 143 -15.95 -4.95 -5.52
N ALA A 144 -16.09 -6.12 -6.14
CA ALA A 144 -17.30 -6.92 -6.11
C ALA A 144 -17.10 -8.17 -5.23
N PRO A 145 -18.18 -8.80 -4.75
CA PRO A 145 -18.08 -10.01 -3.94
C PRO A 145 -17.28 -11.13 -4.61
N GLY A 146 -17.43 -11.35 -5.92
CA GLY A 146 -16.73 -12.43 -6.63
C GLY A 146 -15.37 -12.05 -7.24
N ALA A 147 -15.08 -10.77 -7.40
CA ALA A 147 -13.88 -10.31 -8.11
C ALA A 147 -13.45 -8.89 -7.72
N LEU A 148 -12.15 -8.65 -7.74
CA LEU A 148 -11.52 -7.35 -7.62
C LEU A 148 -10.96 -6.95 -8.98
N THR A 149 -11.19 -5.71 -9.41
CA THR A 149 -10.52 -5.12 -10.57
C THR A 149 -9.48 -4.14 -10.07
N VAL A 150 -8.22 -4.39 -10.39
CA VAL A 150 -7.07 -3.65 -9.83
C VAL A 150 -6.18 -3.14 -10.96
N GLY A 151 -6.03 -1.83 -11.06
CA GLY A 151 -5.06 -1.18 -11.92
C GLY A 151 -3.66 -1.17 -11.31
N ASN A 152 -2.66 -0.84 -12.14
CA ASN A 152 -1.25 -0.76 -11.74
C ASN A 152 -0.70 -2.07 -11.15
N VAL A 153 -1.11 -3.23 -11.65
CA VAL A 153 -0.46 -4.49 -11.32
C VAL A 153 0.71 -4.70 -12.28
N ARG A 154 1.94 -4.84 -11.76
CA ARG A 154 3.11 -5.04 -12.62
C ARG A 154 3.08 -6.42 -13.25
N TRP A 155 3.17 -6.48 -14.58
CA TRP A 155 2.96 -7.70 -15.34
C TRP A 155 4.18 -8.03 -16.19
N LEU A 156 4.27 -9.28 -16.64
CA LEU A 156 5.28 -9.72 -17.61
C LEU A 156 4.57 -10.34 -18.80
N TYR A 157 4.62 -9.67 -19.96
CA TYR A 157 4.07 -10.21 -21.21
C TYR A 157 5.11 -10.94 -22.07
N GLY A 158 6.40 -10.64 -21.89
CA GLY A 158 7.51 -11.29 -22.60
C GLY A 158 8.17 -12.41 -21.78
N GLN A 159 9.09 -13.17 -22.40
CA GLN A 159 9.86 -14.19 -21.66
C GLN A 159 11.02 -13.62 -20.84
N THR A 160 11.50 -12.43 -21.21
CA THR A 160 12.63 -11.74 -20.60
C THR A 160 12.25 -10.27 -20.44
N PRO A 161 12.26 -9.72 -19.22
CA PRO A 161 11.98 -8.32 -18.99
C PRO A 161 13.12 -7.45 -19.54
N ALA A 162 12.77 -6.36 -20.22
CA ALA A 162 13.76 -5.30 -20.48
C ALA A 162 14.17 -4.64 -19.15
N ALA A 163 15.44 -4.26 -19.03
CA ALA A 163 16.04 -3.81 -17.77
C ALA A 163 15.27 -2.65 -17.10
N ASP A 164 14.91 -1.64 -17.90
CA ASP A 164 14.28 -0.41 -17.42
C ASP A 164 12.85 -0.19 -17.96
N SER A 165 12.24 -1.23 -18.54
CA SER A 165 10.84 -1.19 -18.98
C SER A 165 9.98 -2.12 -18.14
N PHE A 166 8.77 -1.67 -17.78
CA PHE A 166 7.85 -2.38 -16.92
C PHE A 166 6.45 -2.33 -17.51
N ASP A 167 5.84 -3.50 -17.67
CA ASP A 167 4.46 -3.60 -18.11
C ASP A 167 3.52 -3.49 -16.90
N TRP A 168 2.38 -2.85 -17.13
CA TRP A 168 1.37 -2.61 -16.10
C TRP A 168 0.01 -3.03 -16.64
N ALA A 169 -0.68 -3.89 -15.89
CA ALA A 169 -1.97 -4.43 -16.23
C ALA A 169 -3.08 -3.81 -15.35
N THR A 170 -4.29 -3.80 -15.91
CA THR A 170 -5.50 -3.90 -15.10
C THR A 170 -5.81 -5.37 -14.94
N ALA A 171 -5.77 -5.88 -13.71
CA ALA A 171 -5.97 -7.28 -13.39
C ALA A 171 -7.37 -7.51 -12.79
N THR A 172 -7.95 -8.65 -13.12
CA THR A 172 -9.10 -9.24 -12.42
C THR A 172 -8.59 -10.32 -11.49
N ILE A 173 -8.89 -10.20 -10.20
CA ILE A 173 -8.50 -11.14 -9.14
C ILE A 173 -9.79 -11.74 -8.58
N LYS A 174 -9.89 -13.06 -8.53
CA LYS A 174 -11.01 -13.78 -7.88
C LYS A 174 -10.51 -14.40 -6.58
N PRO A 175 -10.71 -13.74 -5.42
CA PRO A 175 -10.14 -14.19 -4.16
C PRO A 175 -10.54 -15.61 -3.77
N GLU A 176 -11.75 -16.05 -4.13
CA GLU A 176 -12.26 -17.40 -3.83
C GLU A 176 -11.46 -18.52 -4.53
N LEU A 177 -10.74 -18.20 -5.60
CA LEU A 177 -9.90 -19.13 -6.36
C LEU A 177 -8.45 -19.15 -5.88
N VAL A 178 -8.13 -18.51 -4.76
CA VAL A 178 -6.79 -18.62 -4.16
C VAL A 178 -6.53 -20.07 -3.74
N LYS A 179 -5.38 -20.62 -4.11
CA LYS A 179 -4.98 -21.98 -3.75
C LYS A 179 -4.16 -21.97 -2.47
N GLU A 180 -3.02 -21.28 -2.48
CA GLU A 180 -2.11 -21.19 -1.35
C GLU A 180 -1.55 -19.77 -1.19
N VAL A 181 -1.06 -19.50 0.03
CA VAL A 181 -0.35 -18.27 0.35
C VAL A 181 1.06 -18.61 0.81
N TYR A 182 2.03 -17.85 0.33
CA TYR A 182 3.44 -18.02 0.62
C TYR A 182 4.03 -16.74 1.19
N PHE A 183 4.73 -16.86 2.31
CA PHE A 183 5.68 -15.86 2.75
C PHE A 183 7.02 -16.15 2.07
N VAL A 184 7.56 -15.20 1.33
CA VAL A 184 8.78 -15.42 0.55
C VAL A 184 9.86 -14.45 1.02
N LYS A 185 11.01 -15.01 1.35
CA LYS A 185 12.22 -14.27 1.72
C LYS A 185 13.13 -14.15 0.49
N LYS A 186 13.63 -12.94 0.24
CA LYS A 186 14.62 -12.59 -0.79
C LYS A 186 15.89 -12.09 -0.11
N PRO A 187 16.87 -12.95 0.19
CA PRO A 187 18.13 -12.52 0.81
C PRO A 187 18.86 -11.49 -0.08
N PHE A 188 19.54 -10.54 0.55
CA PHE A 188 20.49 -9.66 -0.13
C PHE A 188 21.71 -9.43 0.76
N ALA A 189 22.86 -9.12 0.16
CA ALA A 189 24.10 -8.94 0.91
C ALA A 189 24.04 -7.71 1.84
N PRO A 190 24.47 -7.82 3.12
CA PRO A 190 24.89 -9.03 3.81
C PRO A 190 23.68 -9.85 4.28
N GLU A 191 23.59 -11.11 3.83
CA GLU A 191 22.39 -11.95 4.02
C GLU A 191 22.06 -12.24 5.49
N TRP A 192 23.04 -12.11 6.39
CA TRP A 192 22.88 -12.36 7.82
C TRP A 192 22.13 -11.24 8.56
N ILE A 193 22.06 -10.01 8.00
CA ILE A 193 21.32 -8.88 8.59
C ILE A 193 20.08 -8.47 7.82
N ALA A 194 20.01 -8.78 6.53
CA ALA A 194 19.00 -8.17 5.69
C ALA A 194 18.49 -9.13 4.62
N ALA A 195 17.17 -9.10 4.45
CA ALA A 195 16.49 -9.70 3.33
C ALA A 195 15.31 -8.80 2.99
N HIS A 196 14.70 -9.04 1.85
CA HIS A 196 13.40 -8.50 1.52
C HIS A 196 12.34 -9.57 1.73
N SER A 197 11.13 -9.19 2.09
CA SER A 197 10.02 -10.12 2.33
C SER A 197 8.84 -9.71 1.46
N LEU A 198 8.08 -10.71 0.99
CA LEU A 198 6.87 -10.52 0.20
C LEU A 198 5.86 -11.64 0.49
N LEU A 199 4.60 -11.40 0.13
CA LEU A 199 3.57 -12.43 0.09
C LEU A 199 3.28 -12.79 -1.38
N ALA A 200 3.13 -14.09 -1.66
CA ALA A 200 2.66 -14.58 -2.95
C ALA A 200 1.39 -15.42 -2.75
N PHE A 201 0.36 -15.14 -3.53
CA PHE A 201 -0.94 -15.82 -3.51
C PHE A 201 -1.07 -16.61 -4.80
N THR A 202 -1.03 -17.94 -4.75
CA THR A 202 -1.28 -18.76 -5.95
C THR A 202 -2.77 -18.90 -6.19
N PHE A 203 -3.16 -19.07 -7.44
CA PHE A 203 -4.56 -19.20 -7.84
C PHE A 203 -4.81 -20.45 -8.66
N GLU A 204 -6.03 -20.98 -8.54
CA GLU A 204 -6.61 -21.86 -9.54
C GLU A 204 -6.76 -21.11 -10.88
N LYS A 205 -6.89 -21.86 -11.98
CA LYS A 205 -7.04 -21.32 -13.32
C LYS A 205 -8.14 -20.24 -13.39
N GLY A 206 -7.84 -19.11 -14.03
CA GLY A 206 -8.76 -17.98 -14.16
C GLY A 206 -9.02 -17.19 -12.87
N GLY A 207 -8.24 -17.44 -11.80
CA GLY A 207 -8.26 -16.67 -10.56
C GLY A 207 -7.50 -15.35 -10.61
N LEU A 208 -6.52 -15.22 -11.51
CA LEU A 208 -5.76 -13.99 -11.74
C LEU A 208 -5.51 -13.80 -13.24
N THR A 209 -6.16 -12.80 -13.83
CA THR A 209 -6.03 -12.50 -15.26
C THR A 209 -5.84 -11.01 -15.50
N ASP A 210 -5.17 -10.62 -16.58
CA ASP A 210 -5.19 -9.23 -17.07
C ASP A 210 -6.49 -8.92 -17.85
N ALA A 211 -6.60 -7.70 -18.37
CA ALA A 211 -7.72 -7.26 -19.19
C ALA A 211 -7.83 -7.95 -20.56
N ASN A 212 -6.77 -8.60 -21.03
CA ASN A 212 -6.72 -9.34 -22.30
C ASN A 212 -6.95 -10.85 -22.12
N GLY A 213 -7.14 -11.32 -20.89
CA GLY A 213 -7.32 -12.74 -20.56
C GLY A 213 -6.01 -13.52 -20.37
N ASN A 214 -4.85 -12.86 -20.32
CA ASN A 214 -3.59 -13.49 -19.94
C ASN A 214 -3.64 -13.88 -18.46
N GLU A 215 -3.32 -15.13 -18.14
CA GLU A 215 -3.33 -15.63 -16.76
C GLU A 215 -1.95 -15.49 -16.11
N SER A 216 -1.92 -15.29 -14.78
CA SER A 216 -0.72 -15.39 -13.96
C SER A 216 -0.95 -16.41 -12.85
N THR A 217 0.10 -17.16 -12.52
CA THR A 217 0.05 -18.23 -11.52
C THR A 217 -0.10 -17.71 -10.09
N ALA A 218 0.38 -16.50 -9.81
CA ALA A 218 0.29 -15.91 -8.50
C ALA A 218 0.33 -14.38 -8.50
N LEU A 219 -0.40 -13.78 -7.55
CA LEU A 219 -0.29 -12.36 -7.21
C LEU A 219 0.77 -12.19 -6.14
N VAL A 220 1.67 -11.23 -6.30
CA VAL A 220 2.68 -10.86 -5.31
C VAL A 220 2.32 -9.51 -4.69
N LEU A 221 2.25 -9.47 -3.36
CA LEU A 221 2.29 -8.23 -2.60
C LEU A 221 3.71 -8.02 -2.06
N THR A 222 4.29 -6.88 -2.39
CA THR A 222 5.60 -6.47 -1.88
C THR A 222 5.58 -5.00 -1.47
N ILE A 223 6.16 -4.72 -0.30
CA ILE A 223 6.21 -3.38 0.29
C ILE A 223 7.65 -2.90 0.24
N GLU A 224 7.91 -1.83 -0.49
CA GLU A 224 9.26 -1.37 -0.79
C GLU A 224 9.47 0.09 -0.41
N ALA A 225 10.73 0.46 -0.20
CA ALA A 225 11.15 1.85 -0.22
C ALA A 225 10.85 2.44 -1.60
N PHE A 226 10.06 3.51 -1.65
CA PHE A 226 9.68 4.20 -2.88
C PHE A 226 10.78 5.18 -3.27
N LEU A 227 11.77 4.65 -3.99
CA LEU A 227 12.93 5.43 -4.43
C LEU A 227 12.59 6.35 -5.60
N ARG A 228 13.19 7.53 -5.60
CA ARG A 228 13.23 8.48 -6.71
C ARG A 228 14.41 8.20 -7.64
N GLU A 229 14.36 8.75 -8.85
CA GLU A 229 15.50 8.70 -9.77
C GLU A 229 16.78 9.23 -9.09
N GLY A 230 17.89 8.51 -9.29
CA GLY A 230 19.17 8.79 -8.63
C GLY A 230 19.28 8.31 -7.18
N GLN A 231 18.20 7.85 -6.53
CA GLN A 231 18.27 7.27 -5.20
C GLN A 231 18.63 5.79 -5.22
N ILE A 232 19.56 5.41 -4.36
CA ILE A 232 19.91 4.02 -4.06
C ILE A 232 19.48 3.74 -2.62
N TYR A 233 18.86 2.59 -2.40
CA TYR A 233 18.45 2.19 -1.07
C TYR A 233 19.67 1.88 -0.20
N ASP A 234 19.67 2.40 1.02
CA ASP A 234 20.64 2.09 2.07
C ASP A 234 19.91 1.88 3.40
N LEU A 235 20.32 0.86 4.15
CA LEU A 235 19.65 0.48 5.41
C LEU A 235 19.75 1.58 6.48
N LYS A 236 20.88 2.31 6.54
CA LYS A 236 21.08 3.38 7.52
C LYS A 236 20.29 4.63 7.12
N ALA A 237 20.26 4.95 5.82
CA ALA A 237 19.39 5.98 5.27
C ALA A 237 17.91 5.66 5.53
N GLY A 238 17.52 4.39 5.49
CA GLY A 238 16.19 3.90 5.85
C GLY A 238 15.83 4.03 7.34
N LEU A 239 16.75 4.43 8.23
CA LEU A 239 16.41 4.81 9.62
C LEU A 239 15.93 6.27 9.72
N LYS A 240 15.95 7.00 8.61
CA LYS A 240 15.50 8.40 8.49
C LYS A 240 14.37 8.51 7.47
N LYS A 241 13.74 9.68 7.40
CA LYS A 241 12.68 10.03 6.43
C LYS A 241 13.26 10.31 5.03
N ASN A 242 14.02 9.36 4.48
CA ASN A 242 14.72 9.52 3.20
C ASN A 242 13.98 8.88 2.02
N PHE A 243 13.17 7.87 2.29
CA PHE A 243 12.46 7.10 1.28
C PHE A 243 10.98 7.05 1.62
N GLY A 244 10.13 7.32 0.62
CA GLY A 244 8.71 7.01 0.73
C GLY A 244 8.49 5.50 0.84
N ILE A 245 7.26 5.07 0.99
CA ILE A 245 6.88 3.66 0.97
C ILE A 245 5.86 3.38 -0.12
N VAL A 246 5.97 2.22 -0.76
CA VAL A 246 5.00 1.78 -1.77
C VAL A 246 4.62 0.32 -1.51
N TRP A 247 3.32 0.06 -1.54
CA TRP A 247 2.78 -1.28 -1.55
C TRP A 247 2.41 -1.57 -3.00
N LEU A 248 3.16 -2.47 -3.62
CA LEU A 248 2.98 -2.78 -5.03
C LEU A 248 2.47 -4.20 -5.22
N LEU A 249 1.68 -4.38 -6.25
CA LEU A 249 1.17 -5.66 -6.70
C LEU A 249 1.84 -6.05 -8.01
N THR A 250 2.28 -7.29 -8.12
CA THR A 250 2.85 -7.83 -9.36
C THR A 250 2.32 -9.22 -9.65
N SER A 251 2.38 -9.63 -10.91
CA SER A 251 2.39 -11.06 -11.26
C SER A 251 3.64 -11.74 -10.68
N TRP A 252 3.54 -13.04 -10.40
CA TRP A 252 4.67 -13.85 -9.97
C TRP A 252 5.74 -13.92 -11.05
N GLU A 253 5.33 -14.08 -12.30
CA GLU A 253 6.20 -14.19 -13.48
C GLU A 253 7.09 -12.95 -13.64
N ASP A 254 6.54 -11.74 -13.45
CA ASP A 254 7.35 -10.51 -13.42
C ASP A 254 8.33 -10.52 -12.24
N TYR A 255 7.85 -10.76 -11.03
CA TYR A 255 8.66 -10.62 -9.83
C TYR A 255 9.82 -11.62 -9.79
N VAL A 256 9.52 -12.89 -10.05
CA VAL A 256 10.49 -13.98 -10.01
C VAL A 256 11.53 -13.83 -11.12
N THR A 257 11.09 -13.49 -12.34
CA THR A 257 11.99 -13.35 -13.49
C THR A 257 12.95 -12.19 -13.28
N ARG A 258 12.47 -11.01 -12.84
CA ARG A 258 13.35 -9.87 -12.56
C ARG A 258 14.29 -10.13 -11.39
N THR A 259 13.81 -10.75 -10.32
CA THR A 259 14.65 -11.09 -9.17
C THR A 259 15.83 -11.98 -9.58
N VAL A 260 15.57 -12.96 -10.43
CA VAL A 260 16.59 -13.94 -10.81
C VAL A 260 17.46 -13.44 -11.95
N GLN A 261 16.87 -12.88 -13.01
CA GLN A 261 17.60 -12.48 -14.21
C GLN A 261 18.26 -11.11 -14.08
N THR A 262 17.61 -10.14 -13.42
CA THR A 262 18.11 -8.76 -13.28
C THR A 262 18.87 -8.58 -11.98
N ASP A 263 18.25 -8.91 -10.85
CA ASP A 263 18.86 -8.67 -9.54
C ASP A 263 19.90 -9.73 -9.16
N LYS A 264 20.00 -10.82 -9.94
CA LYS A 264 20.87 -11.99 -9.69
C LYS A 264 20.70 -12.54 -8.27
N ALA A 265 19.46 -12.53 -7.79
CA ALA A 265 19.08 -12.92 -6.44
C ALA A 265 18.20 -14.17 -6.45
N ARG A 266 17.97 -14.73 -5.26
CA ARG A 266 17.17 -15.94 -5.05
C ARG A 266 15.98 -15.68 -4.13
N LEU A 267 14.96 -16.52 -4.24
CA LEU A 267 13.76 -16.49 -3.41
C LEU A 267 13.64 -17.77 -2.59
N ILE A 268 13.11 -17.63 -1.37
CA ILE A 268 12.97 -18.71 -0.40
C ILE A 268 11.53 -18.68 0.12
N PRO A 269 10.62 -19.46 -0.49
CA PRO A 269 9.22 -19.55 -0.09
C PRO A 269 9.00 -20.43 1.14
N TYR A 270 8.06 -19.99 1.98
CA TYR A 270 7.49 -20.72 3.11
C TYR A 270 5.96 -20.68 2.97
N LYS A 271 5.30 -21.84 2.98
CA LYS A 271 3.83 -21.89 2.94
C LYS A 271 3.25 -21.25 4.21
N VAL A 272 2.23 -20.43 4.07
CA VAL A 272 1.43 -19.93 5.20
C VAL A 272 0.42 -21.00 5.58
N GLU A 273 0.51 -21.46 6.81
CA GLU A 273 -0.24 -22.61 7.31
C GLU A 273 -1.46 -22.18 8.14
N GLN A 274 -2.40 -23.11 8.28
CA GLN A 274 -3.54 -22.97 9.19
C GLN A 274 -4.49 -21.81 8.86
N LEU A 275 -4.60 -21.47 7.57
CA LEU A 275 -5.65 -20.60 7.04
C LEU A 275 -6.72 -21.44 6.37
N SER A 276 -7.98 -21.21 6.73
CA SER A 276 -9.13 -21.69 5.96
C SER A 276 -9.18 -21.02 4.59
N GLN A 277 -9.92 -21.60 3.65
CA GLN A 277 -10.11 -21.00 2.32
C GLN A 277 -10.65 -19.57 2.40
N ALA A 278 -11.64 -19.33 3.28
CA ALA A 278 -12.20 -18.01 3.50
C ALA A 278 -11.15 -17.00 4.02
N GLN A 279 -10.24 -17.42 4.89
CA GLN A 279 -9.16 -16.56 5.38
C GLN A 279 -8.13 -16.26 4.29
N LYS A 280 -7.81 -17.22 3.42
CA LYS A 280 -6.93 -16.97 2.27
C LYS A 280 -7.58 -15.96 1.31
N ALA A 281 -8.86 -16.12 1.01
CA ALA A 281 -9.61 -15.21 0.14
C ALA A 281 -9.69 -13.80 0.75
N ASP A 282 -10.01 -13.68 2.04
CA ASP A 282 -9.99 -12.39 2.74
C ASP A 282 -8.57 -11.78 2.74
N MET A 283 -7.52 -12.59 2.90
CA MET A 283 -6.15 -12.09 2.89
C MET A 283 -5.76 -11.45 1.56
N VAL A 284 -6.22 -12.02 0.42
CA VAL A 284 -6.08 -11.41 -0.91
C VAL A 284 -6.79 -10.05 -0.94
N ARG A 285 -8.02 -9.95 -0.42
CA ARG A 285 -8.77 -8.68 -0.37
C ARG A 285 -8.05 -7.64 0.49
N GLN A 286 -7.60 -8.02 1.70
CA GLN A 286 -6.86 -7.13 2.59
C GLN A 286 -5.55 -6.67 1.95
N ALA A 287 -4.81 -7.56 1.27
CA ALA A 287 -3.60 -7.21 0.54
C ALA A 287 -3.87 -6.15 -0.53
N VAL A 288 -4.92 -6.32 -1.34
CA VAL A 288 -5.30 -5.36 -2.39
C VAL A 288 -5.75 -4.02 -1.78
N ARG A 289 -6.65 -4.04 -0.78
CA ARG A 289 -7.15 -2.82 -0.12
C ARG A 289 -6.02 -2.01 0.51
N LEU A 290 -5.09 -2.67 1.20
CA LEU A 290 -3.95 -1.99 1.83
C LEU A 290 -2.92 -1.49 0.81
N ALA A 291 -2.84 -2.12 -0.37
CA ALA A 291 -1.99 -1.67 -1.47
C ALA A 291 -2.57 -0.48 -2.25
N ASP A 292 -3.89 -0.29 -2.23
CA ASP A 292 -4.60 0.85 -2.82
C ASP A 292 -4.53 2.12 -1.96
N VAL A 293 -4.27 1.98 -0.65
CA VAL A 293 -4.15 3.12 0.27
C VAL A 293 -3.17 4.18 -0.29
N ASN A 294 -3.62 5.43 -0.36
CA ASN A 294 -2.76 6.56 -0.70
C ASN A 294 -1.80 6.86 0.47
N ARG A 295 -0.52 6.52 0.25
CA ARG A 295 0.59 6.65 1.20
C ARG A 295 1.49 7.85 0.92
N GLU A 296 1.02 8.84 0.15
CA GLU A 296 1.80 10.06 -0.07
C GLU A 296 2.09 10.73 1.28
N GLY A 297 3.36 11.09 1.49
CA GLY A 297 3.88 11.60 2.76
C GLY A 297 4.27 10.53 3.80
N GLU A 298 3.97 9.25 3.57
CA GLU A 298 4.38 8.14 4.44
C GLU A 298 5.83 7.72 4.14
N TYR A 299 6.63 7.51 5.20
CA TYR A 299 8.03 7.11 5.06
C TYR A 299 8.27 5.65 5.40
N TYR A 300 9.06 5.00 4.54
CA TYR A 300 9.66 3.70 4.84
C TYR A 300 10.67 3.87 5.97
N HIS A 301 10.64 2.95 6.92
CA HIS A 301 11.60 2.89 8.01
C HIS A 301 12.07 1.45 8.22
N THR A 302 13.40 1.23 8.17
CA THR A 302 14.05 -0.10 8.23
C THR A 302 13.54 -1.00 9.37
N ILE A 303 13.14 -0.42 10.50
CA ILE A 303 12.62 -1.15 11.67
C ILE A 303 11.09 -1.06 11.83
N THR A 304 10.51 0.13 11.83
CA THR A 304 9.13 0.35 12.29
C THR A 304 8.09 0.45 11.17
N ASN A 305 8.51 0.60 9.91
CA ASN A 305 7.62 0.61 8.74
C ASN A 305 8.34 0.04 7.50
N ASN A 306 8.44 -1.29 7.42
CA ASN A 306 9.27 -1.97 6.45
C ASN A 306 8.51 -3.06 5.68
N CYS A 307 9.21 -3.79 4.81
CA CYS A 307 8.59 -4.86 4.04
C CYS A 307 7.94 -5.93 4.92
N THR A 308 8.61 -6.35 5.99
CA THR A 308 8.16 -7.53 6.75
C THR A 308 7.04 -7.22 7.71
N ASN A 309 7.14 -6.12 8.45
CA ASN A 309 6.11 -5.79 9.43
C ASN A 309 4.76 -5.53 8.77
N ASN A 310 4.75 -4.88 7.60
CA ASN A 310 3.55 -4.63 6.82
C ASN A 310 2.91 -5.92 6.27
N LEU A 311 3.69 -6.96 5.95
CA LEU A 311 3.11 -8.27 5.62
C LEU A 311 2.49 -8.94 6.84
N LEU A 312 3.08 -8.78 8.03
CA LEU A 312 2.48 -9.31 9.25
C LEU A 312 1.17 -8.60 9.61
N ILE A 313 1.02 -7.32 9.24
CA ILE A 313 -0.25 -6.60 9.33
C ILE A 313 -1.31 -7.29 8.47
N VAL A 314 -0.99 -7.58 7.20
CA VAL A 314 -1.88 -8.31 6.29
C VAL A 314 -2.26 -9.67 6.87
N ILE A 315 -1.30 -10.41 7.43
CA ILE A 315 -1.56 -11.69 8.09
C ILE A 315 -2.48 -11.52 9.32
N ASN A 316 -2.23 -10.53 10.17
CA ASN A 316 -3.02 -10.29 11.37
C ASN A 316 -4.48 -9.94 11.09
N ARG A 317 -4.78 -9.35 9.93
CA ARG A 317 -6.15 -8.99 9.54
C ARG A 317 -7.07 -10.19 9.38
N VAL A 318 -6.52 -11.36 9.01
CA VAL A 318 -7.31 -12.59 8.79
C VAL A 318 -7.16 -13.62 9.90
N LEU A 319 -6.23 -13.41 10.83
CA LEU A 319 -6.06 -14.29 11.98
C LEU A 319 -7.08 -13.95 13.09
N PRO A 320 -7.58 -14.98 13.80
CA PRO A 320 -8.35 -14.75 15.01
C PRO A 320 -7.47 -14.07 16.06
N GLU A 321 -8.09 -13.26 16.92
CA GLU A 321 -7.37 -12.35 17.83
C GLU A 321 -6.30 -13.04 18.68
N ASN A 322 -6.61 -14.22 19.23
CA ASN A 322 -5.69 -15.02 20.05
C ASN A 322 -4.46 -15.56 19.29
N ARG A 323 -4.48 -15.54 17.95
CA ARG A 323 -3.38 -15.98 17.08
C ARG A 323 -2.62 -14.84 16.44
N ARG A 324 -3.11 -13.59 16.56
CA ARG A 324 -2.46 -12.43 15.98
C ARG A 324 -1.04 -12.28 16.51
N ILE A 325 -0.15 -11.95 15.59
CA ILE A 325 1.26 -11.69 15.84
C ILE A 325 1.38 -10.34 16.56
N ARG A 326 2.00 -10.36 17.73
CA ARG A 326 2.33 -9.12 18.45
C ARG A 326 3.51 -8.44 17.77
N MET A 327 3.26 -7.30 17.16
CA MET A 327 4.28 -6.44 16.53
C MET A 327 5.22 -5.82 17.57
N TRP A 328 4.85 -5.86 18.85
CA TRP A 328 5.58 -5.24 19.95
C TRP A 328 5.89 -6.28 21.03
N THR A 329 7.14 -6.35 21.50
CA THR A 329 7.57 -7.22 22.60
C THR A 329 7.07 -6.70 23.94
N ILE A 330 7.17 -5.38 24.11
CA ILE A 330 6.45 -4.62 25.13
C ILE A 330 5.47 -3.77 24.35
N PRO A 331 4.15 -3.96 24.51
CA PRO A 331 3.14 -3.21 23.78
C PRO A 331 3.54 -1.74 23.69
N TYR A 332 3.73 -1.27 22.46
CA TYR A 332 3.96 0.15 22.20
C TYR A 332 5.22 0.71 22.88
N LEU A 333 6.29 -0.05 23.14
CA LEU A 333 7.60 0.46 23.63
C LEU A 333 8.80 -0.14 22.88
N ALA A 334 8.82 -1.46 22.74
CA ALA A 334 9.89 -2.19 22.07
C ALA A 334 9.29 -2.96 20.90
N TYR A 335 9.64 -2.55 19.68
CA TYR A 335 9.19 -3.28 18.50
C TYR A 335 9.78 -4.69 18.55
N ASN A 336 8.96 -5.69 18.23
CA ASN A 336 9.39 -7.07 18.23
C ASN A 336 10.34 -7.31 17.06
N VAL A 337 11.64 -7.25 17.33
CA VAL A 337 12.70 -7.39 16.32
C VAL A 337 12.57 -8.73 15.58
N ARG A 338 12.11 -9.79 16.27
CA ARG A 338 11.83 -11.11 15.66
C ARG A 338 10.62 -11.12 14.73
N ALA A 339 9.75 -10.11 14.82
CA ALA A 339 8.61 -9.89 13.94
C ALA A 339 8.84 -8.74 12.92
N THR A 340 10.01 -8.10 12.90
CA THR A 340 10.35 -7.05 11.92
C THR A 340 11.50 -7.37 11.03
N MET A 341 12.44 -8.20 11.50
CA MET A 341 13.66 -8.48 10.75
C MET A 341 13.39 -9.66 9.80
N PRO A 342 13.52 -9.43 8.48
CA PRO A 342 13.28 -10.43 7.44
C PRO A 342 13.97 -11.78 7.67
N VAL A 343 15.17 -11.77 8.26
CA VAL A 343 15.96 -12.98 8.55
C VAL A 343 15.38 -13.80 9.70
N MET A 344 14.77 -13.16 10.70
CA MET A 344 14.25 -13.81 11.91
C MET A 344 12.77 -14.21 11.82
N VAL A 345 12.00 -13.49 11.01
CA VAL A 345 10.53 -13.64 10.91
C VAL A 345 10.12 -15.06 10.49
N PRO A 346 10.75 -15.73 9.51
CA PRO A 346 10.36 -17.08 9.14
C PRO A 346 10.38 -18.06 10.33
N GLY A 347 11.49 -18.13 11.07
CA GLY A 347 11.62 -19.01 12.23
C GLY A 347 10.65 -18.65 13.36
N TYR A 348 10.40 -17.35 13.58
CA TYR A 348 9.40 -16.90 14.56
C TYR A 348 7.97 -17.34 14.20
N LEU A 349 7.58 -17.23 12.93
CA LEU A 349 6.26 -17.64 12.48
C LEU A 349 6.11 -19.16 12.40
N GLN A 350 7.17 -19.90 12.07
CA GLN A 350 7.22 -21.36 12.16
C GLN A 350 6.98 -21.83 13.60
N GLY A 351 7.63 -21.20 14.59
CA GLY A 351 7.40 -21.49 16.01
C GLY A 351 5.98 -21.20 16.49
N LYS A 352 5.21 -20.38 15.74
CA LYS A 352 3.78 -20.12 15.96
C LYS A 352 2.85 -21.02 15.12
N GLY A 353 3.40 -21.93 14.32
CA GLY A 353 2.67 -22.77 13.38
C GLY A 353 2.00 -21.98 12.24
N LEU A 354 2.44 -20.74 11.98
CA LEU A 354 1.88 -19.89 10.91
C LEU A 354 2.62 -20.05 9.58
N LEU A 355 3.86 -20.56 9.60
CA LEU A 355 4.59 -20.95 8.41
C LEU A 355 5.00 -22.42 8.48
N GLY A 356 4.98 -23.09 7.33
CA GLY A 356 5.55 -24.41 7.13
C GLY A 356 7.08 -24.38 6.98
N PRO A 357 7.71 -25.53 6.66
CA PRO A 357 9.13 -25.58 6.36
C PRO A 357 9.48 -24.78 5.09
N GLU A 358 10.78 -24.54 4.90
CA GLU A 358 11.29 -23.98 3.64
C GLU A 358 11.00 -24.95 2.47
N LEU A 359 10.42 -24.45 1.38
CA LEU A 359 10.00 -25.30 0.24
C LEU A 359 11.08 -25.46 -0.84
N GLY A 360 12.29 -24.96 -0.57
CA GLY A 360 13.43 -24.97 -1.49
C GLY A 360 13.71 -23.62 -2.13
N VAL A 361 14.93 -23.42 -2.59
CA VAL A 361 15.40 -22.16 -3.17
C VAL A 361 14.94 -22.02 -4.61
N ILE A 362 14.38 -20.86 -4.95
CA ILE A 362 14.07 -20.47 -6.32
C ILE A 362 15.20 -19.57 -6.86
N ASN A 363 15.80 -19.96 -7.98
CA ASN A 363 16.98 -19.36 -8.60
C ASN A 363 16.93 -19.48 -10.15
N GLU A 364 18.04 -19.16 -10.82
CA GLU A 364 18.17 -19.18 -12.29
C GLU A 364 17.81 -20.49 -12.98
N THR A 365 17.87 -21.62 -12.27
CA THR A 365 17.61 -22.94 -12.84
C THR A 365 16.14 -23.37 -12.75
N ASN A 366 15.35 -22.79 -11.85
CA ASN A 366 14.00 -23.27 -11.55
C ASN A 366 12.94 -22.17 -11.39
N TYR A 367 13.26 -20.89 -11.60
CA TYR A 367 12.32 -19.76 -11.42
C TYR A 367 11.08 -19.78 -12.32
N ARG A 368 11.10 -20.58 -13.40
CA ARG A 368 9.94 -20.78 -14.28
C ARG A 368 8.95 -21.81 -13.73
N ASN A 369 9.34 -22.59 -12.72
CA ASN A 369 8.44 -23.52 -12.08
C ASN A 369 7.45 -22.73 -11.21
N PRO A 370 6.15 -23.04 -11.27
CA PRO A 370 5.17 -22.39 -10.41
C PRO A 370 5.45 -22.73 -8.95
N LEU A 371 5.02 -21.84 -8.06
CA LEU A 371 4.91 -22.18 -6.64
C LEU A 371 3.92 -23.37 -6.49
N PRO A 372 4.19 -24.31 -5.58
CA PRO A 372 3.43 -25.56 -5.46
C PRO A 372 1.93 -25.40 -5.18
#